data_AF-A0A2W5FN49-F1
#
_entry.id   AF-A0A2W5FN49-F1
#
_cell.length_a   1.000
_cell.length_b   1.000
_cell.length_c   1.000
_cell.angle_alpha   90.00
_cell.angle_beta   90.00
_cell.angle_gamma   90.00
#
_symmetry.space_group_name_H-M   'P 1'
#
loop_
_entity.id
_entity.type
_entity.pdbx_description
1 polymer ?
#
loop_
_entity_poly.entity_id
_entity_poly.type
_entity_poly.pdbx_seq_one_letter_code
_entity_poly.pdbx_strand_id
1 'polypeptide(L)'
;MPRNNRALPKFHQSAFPAKAGISSNNSFPPSCGRAREGESGAMLLYILLGVALLGALYFTFSKSQGPSSSLSSKGSAKTASSQIIEYSQQLETSVQKIISSGYSEGQITFNSANGPLYDVAQCPDTGCKVYNKIPYMIPDIKWLDTSQSASSRYKEWFATAQTCVPGIGTGGSGCQSDPNSAKDLIVFLLYLKKDICMEINKSLNIPNNGDDAPSQSGSSAFHTTYQRFGGGFIGSSGKVIPAVSRASSGCLKSLSSTPPSGTYFFYKVLLAR
;
A
#
# COMPACT_ATOMS: atom_id res chain seq x y z
N MET A 1 0.28 -2.75 -53.69
CA MET A 1 -0.08 -3.90 -52.84
C MET A 1 -1.30 -3.53 -51.99
N PRO A 2 -2.31 -4.40 -51.85
CA PRO A 2 -3.69 -4.01 -51.60
C PRO A 2 -4.02 -3.81 -50.11
N ARG A 3 -4.90 -2.83 -49.85
CA ARG A 3 -5.49 -2.53 -48.53
C ARG A 3 -6.59 -3.54 -48.22
N ASN A 4 -6.52 -4.17 -47.05
CA ASN A 4 -7.51 -5.14 -46.59
C ASN A 4 -8.40 -4.50 -45.51
N ASN A 5 -9.65 -4.20 -45.87
CA ASN A 5 -10.69 -3.71 -44.97
C ASN A 5 -11.24 -4.89 -44.14
N ARG A 6 -11.10 -4.86 -42.82
CA ARG A 6 -11.84 -5.77 -41.91
C ARG A 6 -12.94 -5.02 -41.18
N ALA A 7 -14.15 -5.52 -41.37
CA ALA A 7 -15.38 -5.07 -40.70
C ALA A 7 -15.38 -5.40 -39.20
N LEU A 8 -16.00 -4.50 -38.42
CA LEU A 8 -16.20 -4.61 -36.98
C LEU A 8 -17.44 -5.48 -36.65
N PRO A 9 -17.41 -6.31 -35.60
CA PRO A 9 -18.57 -7.07 -35.13
C PRO A 9 -19.51 -6.22 -34.25
N LYS A 10 -20.82 -6.40 -34.47
CA LYS A 10 -21.91 -5.81 -33.68
C LYS A 10 -22.05 -6.52 -32.32
N PHE A 11 -22.08 -5.74 -31.23
CA PHE A 11 -22.36 -6.25 -29.88
C PHE A 11 -23.87 -6.29 -29.62
N HIS A 12 -24.34 -7.47 -29.20
CA HIS A 12 -25.69 -7.72 -28.70
C HIS A 12 -25.83 -7.19 -27.26
N GLN A 13 -26.79 -6.30 -27.02
CA GLN A 13 -27.24 -5.91 -25.69
C GLN A 13 -28.21 -6.97 -25.16
N SER A 14 -27.90 -7.55 -24.00
CA SER A 14 -28.83 -8.40 -23.23
C SER A 14 -29.24 -7.68 -21.95
N ALA A 15 -30.55 -7.48 -21.81
CA ALA A 15 -31.22 -6.81 -20.70
C ALA A 15 -31.18 -7.65 -19.40
N PHE A 16 -31.06 -6.98 -18.26
CA PHE A 16 -31.18 -7.57 -16.92
C PHE A 16 -32.63 -7.43 -16.39
N PRO A 17 -33.21 -8.46 -15.76
CA PRO A 17 -34.54 -8.40 -15.18
C PRO A 17 -34.60 -7.72 -13.81
N ALA A 18 -35.77 -7.15 -13.53
CA ALA A 18 -36.12 -6.34 -12.38
C ALA A 18 -36.28 -7.12 -11.06
N LYS A 19 -36.06 -6.39 -9.96
CA LYS A 19 -35.98 -6.82 -8.56
C LYS A 19 -37.39 -6.97 -7.95
N ALA A 20 -37.73 -8.16 -7.44
CA ALA A 20 -38.97 -8.42 -6.71
C ALA A 20 -38.86 -7.98 -5.24
N GLY A 21 -39.93 -7.38 -4.72
CA GLY A 21 -40.05 -6.83 -3.37
C GLY A 21 -40.33 -7.87 -2.29
N ILE A 22 -39.91 -7.58 -1.07
CA ILE A 22 -40.22 -8.35 0.14
C ILE A 22 -41.09 -7.48 1.05
N SER A 23 -42.28 -8.00 1.32
CA SER A 23 -43.34 -7.47 2.17
C SER A 23 -43.01 -7.69 3.65
N SER A 24 -43.15 -6.64 4.47
CA SER A 24 -43.03 -6.70 5.93
C SER A 24 -44.42 -6.75 6.57
N ASN A 25 -44.76 -7.87 7.20
CA ASN A 25 -45.91 -8.01 8.10
C ASN A 25 -45.41 -7.94 9.55
N ASN A 26 -45.72 -6.85 10.26
CA ASN A 26 -45.58 -6.77 11.72
C ASN A 26 -46.95 -6.41 12.32
N SER A 27 -47.64 -7.41 12.86
CA SER A 27 -48.82 -7.25 13.69
C SER A 27 -48.42 -7.49 15.15
N PHE A 28 -48.44 -6.43 15.96
CA PHE A 28 -48.33 -6.52 17.41
C PHE A 28 -49.72 -6.42 18.04
N PRO A 29 -50.06 -7.26 19.05
CA PRO A 29 -51.31 -7.14 19.78
C PRO A 29 -51.24 -6.07 20.89
N PRO A 30 -52.37 -5.40 21.22
CA PRO A 30 -52.43 -4.46 22.33
C PRO A 30 -52.60 -5.19 23.66
N SER A 31 -51.71 -4.92 24.62
CA SER A 31 -51.84 -5.39 26.00
C SER A 31 -52.42 -4.29 26.88
N CYS A 32 -53.64 -4.52 27.38
CA CYS A 32 -54.32 -3.69 28.37
C CYS A 32 -53.76 -4.00 29.77
N GLY A 33 -53.24 -3.00 30.48
CA GLY A 33 -52.68 -3.14 31.83
C GLY A 33 -53.07 -1.98 32.74
N ARG A 34 -53.80 -2.33 33.81
CA ARG A 34 -54.47 -1.50 34.82
C ARG A 34 -53.67 -0.31 35.36
N ALA A 35 -54.38 0.80 35.56
CA ALA A 35 -53.98 1.88 36.46
C ALA A 35 -53.92 1.36 37.91
N ARG A 36 -52.76 1.50 38.55
CA ARG A 36 -52.61 1.47 40.00
C ARG A 36 -52.33 2.90 40.47
N GLU A 37 -53.28 3.43 41.24
CA GLU A 37 -53.08 4.58 42.10
C GLU A 37 -52.28 4.16 43.33
N GLY A 38 -51.37 5.04 43.75
CA GLY A 38 -50.66 4.94 45.04
C GLY A 38 -49.22 4.45 44.93
N GLU A 39 -48.30 5.34 44.54
CA GLU A 39 -46.91 5.47 45.07
C GLU A 39 -46.12 6.48 44.20
N SER A 40 -46.45 7.77 44.30
CA SER A 40 -45.83 8.86 43.53
C SER A 40 -44.55 9.45 44.14
N GLY A 41 -43.86 8.71 45.02
CA GLY A 41 -42.69 9.23 45.76
C GLY A 41 -41.33 8.64 45.35
N ALA A 42 -41.27 7.36 44.96
CA ALA A 42 -39.99 6.67 44.76
C ALA A 42 -39.52 6.63 43.30
N MET A 43 -40.43 6.78 42.33
CA MET A 43 -40.12 6.61 40.91
C MET A 43 -39.09 7.63 40.39
N LEU A 44 -39.12 8.85 40.91
CA LEU A 44 -38.20 9.92 40.53
C LEU A 44 -36.75 9.60 40.96
N LEU A 45 -36.59 8.91 42.10
CA LEU A 45 -35.28 8.50 42.63
C LEU A 45 -34.65 7.39 41.77
N TYR A 46 -35.45 6.44 41.27
CA TYR A 46 -34.96 5.40 40.35
C TYR A 46 -34.52 5.97 39.00
N ILE A 47 -35.23 6.96 38.46
CA ILE A 47 -34.83 7.62 37.20
C ILE A 47 -33.51 8.38 37.40
N LEU A 48 -33.38 9.15 38.48
CA LEU A 48 -32.14 9.87 38.79
C LEU A 48 -30.96 8.93 39.01
N LEU A 49 -31.18 7.79 39.69
CA LEU A 49 -30.16 6.77 39.88
C LEU A 49 -29.73 6.15 38.54
N GLY A 50 -30.67 5.88 37.63
CA GLY A 50 -30.38 5.36 36.29
C GLY A 50 -29.54 6.33 35.45
N VAL A 51 -29.87 7.62 35.46
CA VAL A 51 -29.10 8.65 34.73
C VAL A 51 -27.70 8.84 35.34
N ALA A 52 -27.58 8.81 36.67
CA ALA A 52 -26.28 8.91 37.34
C ALA A 52 -25.35 7.74 37.02
N LEU A 53 -25.88 6.51 37.02
CA LEU A 53 -25.13 5.31 36.64
C LEU A 53 -24.70 5.34 35.17
N LEU A 54 -25.59 5.78 34.28
CA LEU A 54 -25.28 5.93 32.84
C LEU A 54 -24.19 7.00 32.63
N GLY A 55 -24.26 8.12 33.36
CA GLY A 55 -23.24 9.17 33.33
C GLY A 55 -21.87 8.70 33.84
N ALA A 56 -21.83 7.93 34.94
CA ALA A 56 -20.59 7.37 35.48
C ALA A 56 -19.94 6.35 34.51
N LEU A 57 -20.75 5.52 33.85
CA LEU A 57 -20.26 4.59 32.83
C LEU A 57 -19.70 5.35 31.62
N TYR A 58 -20.40 6.38 31.14
CA TYR A 58 -19.96 7.21 30.02
C TYR A 58 -18.61 7.90 30.32
N PHE A 59 -18.46 8.46 31.52
CA PHE A 59 -17.22 9.12 31.94
C PHE A 59 -16.03 8.15 32.02
N THR A 60 -16.27 6.91 32.44
CA THR A 60 -15.24 5.86 32.49
C THR A 60 -14.79 5.46 31.07
N PHE A 61 -15.73 5.40 30.11
CA PHE A 61 -15.41 5.11 28.71
C PHE A 61 -14.69 6.27 28.01
N SER A 62 -15.08 7.52 28.28
CA SER A 62 -14.39 8.71 27.74
C SER A 62 -12.97 8.86 28.29
N LYS A 63 -12.70 8.47 29.54
CA LYS A 63 -11.33 8.49 30.10
C LYS A 63 -10.41 7.44 29.50
N SER A 64 -10.94 6.37 28.90
CA SER A 64 -10.14 5.35 28.19
C SER A 64 -9.55 5.85 26.87
N GLN A 65 -9.94 7.04 26.39
CA GLN A 65 -9.33 7.72 25.25
C GLN A 65 -8.42 8.90 25.67
N GLY A 66 -7.83 8.83 26.87
CA GLY A 66 -6.76 9.75 27.27
C GLY A 66 -5.55 9.66 26.33
N PRO A 67 -4.82 10.77 26.09
CA PRO A 67 -3.74 10.88 25.11
C PRO A 67 -2.48 10.11 25.57
N SER A 68 -2.48 8.79 25.39
CA SER A 68 -1.27 7.96 25.44
C SER A 68 -0.60 7.97 24.04
N SER A 69 0.06 9.08 23.73
CA SER A 69 0.71 9.35 22.43
C SER A 69 1.78 8.31 22.03
N SER A 70 2.24 7.45 22.94
CA SER A 70 3.26 6.42 22.68
C SER A 70 2.72 5.01 22.44
N LEU A 71 1.48 4.70 22.85
CA LEU A 71 0.83 3.40 22.61
C LEU A 71 -0.02 3.41 21.32
N SER A 72 -0.69 4.54 21.05
CA SER A 72 -1.45 4.72 19.80
C SER A 72 -0.53 4.70 18.56
N SER A 73 0.67 5.28 18.66
CA SER A 73 1.65 5.29 17.58
C SER A 73 2.11 3.88 17.21
N LYS A 74 2.43 3.01 18.19
CA LYS A 74 2.82 1.62 17.94
C LYS A 74 1.72 0.80 17.25
N GLY A 75 0.48 0.93 17.71
CA GLY A 75 -0.66 0.28 17.06
C GLY A 75 -0.83 0.75 15.61
N SER A 76 -0.72 2.06 15.38
CA SER A 76 -0.80 2.64 14.03
C SER A 76 0.35 2.18 13.11
N ALA A 77 1.57 2.07 13.65
CA ALA A 77 2.74 1.63 12.87
C ALA A 77 2.63 0.17 12.45
N LYS A 78 2.12 -0.71 13.33
CA LYS A 78 1.84 -2.11 13.00
C LYS A 78 0.79 -2.25 11.89
N THR A 79 -0.32 -1.54 11.99
CA THR A 79 -1.35 -1.55 10.95
C THR A 79 -0.82 -1.00 9.62
N ALA A 80 -0.11 0.13 9.65
CA ALA A 80 0.49 0.73 8.45
C ALA A 80 1.51 -0.22 7.79
N SER A 81 2.38 -0.86 8.58
CA SER A 81 3.36 -1.83 8.06
C SER A 81 2.68 -3.02 7.37
N SER A 82 1.61 -3.54 7.96
CA SER A 82 0.85 -4.66 7.39
C SER A 82 0.21 -4.27 6.05
N GLN A 83 -0.38 -3.08 5.96
CA GLN A 83 -1.00 -2.55 4.74
C GLN A 83 0.03 -2.33 3.62
N ILE A 84 1.20 -1.77 3.95
CA ILE A 84 2.30 -1.56 3.00
C ILE A 84 2.80 -2.90 2.45
N ILE A 85 3.03 -3.89 3.33
CA ILE A 85 3.51 -5.22 2.95
C ILE A 85 2.47 -5.93 2.07
N GLU A 86 1.20 -5.97 2.50
CA GLU A 86 0.12 -6.63 1.76
C GLU A 86 -0.05 -6.02 0.36
N TYR A 87 -0.10 -4.70 0.24
CA TYR A 87 -0.24 -4.05 -1.06
C TYR A 87 0.97 -4.31 -1.97
N SER A 88 2.19 -4.37 -1.41
CA SER A 88 3.39 -4.71 -2.17
C SER A 88 3.37 -6.15 -2.71
N GLN A 89 2.78 -7.10 -1.97
CA GLN A 89 2.58 -8.49 -2.41
C GLN A 89 1.50 -8.59 -3.50
N GLN A 90 0.44 -7.77 -3.40
CA GLN A 90 -0.58 -7.66 -4.44
C GLN A 90 0.02 -7.12 -5.75
N LEU A 91 0.93 -6.14 -5.67
CA LEU A 91 1.68 -5.63 -6.82
C LEU A 91 2.52 -6.72 -7.47
N GLU A 92 3.30 -7.47 -6.68
CA GLU A 92 4.13 -8.58 -7.17
C GLU A 92 3.26 -9.63 -7.86
N THR A 93 2.21 -10.09 -7.20
CA THR A 93 1.26 -11.07 -7.76
C THR A 93 0.64 -10.59 -9.07
N SER A 94 0.36 -9.29 -9.18
CA SER A 94 -0.19 -8.68 -10.40
C SER A 94 0.81 -8.69 -11.54
N VAL A 95 2.07 -8.35 -11.27
CA VAL A 95 3.17 -8.44 -12.24
C VAL A 95 3.36 -9.89 -12.71
N GLN A 96 3.40 -10.85 -11.79
CA GLN A 96 3.53 -12.27 -12.13
C GLN A 96 2.37 -12.79 -12.99
N LYS A 97 1.14 -12.35 -12.71
CA LYS A 97 -0.04 -12.68 -13.54
C LYS A 97 0.07 -12.10 -14.95
N ILE A 98 0.62 -10.89 -15.11
CA ILE A 98 0.83 -10.27 -16.43
C ILE A 98 1.83 -11.10 -17.24
N ILE A 99 2.97 -11.45 -16.64
CA ILE A 99 3.99 -12.28 -17.31
C ILE A 99 3.43 -13.65 -17.67
N SER A 100 2.70 -14.28 -16.74
CA SER A 100 2.04 -15.57 -16.97
C SER A 100 0.96 -15.52 -18.06
N SER A 101 0.43 -14.33 -18.38
CA SER A 101 -0.53 -14.12 -19.47
C SER A 101 0.14 -13.94 -20.84
N GLY A 102 1.48 -14.04 -20.91
CA GLY A 102 2.25 -13.99 -22.17
C GLY A 102 2.76 -12.60 -22.55
N TYR A 103 2.57 -11.58 -21.71
CA TYR A 103 3.19 -10.27 -21.93
C TYR A 103 4.68 -10.31 -21.56
N SER A 104 5.52 -9.67 -22.36
CA SER A 104 6.94 -9.54 -22.02
C SER A 104 7.13 -8.53 -20.89
N GLU A 105 8.27 -8.62 -20.20
CA GLU A 105 8.59 -7.74 -19.07
C GLU A 105 8.54 -6.25 -19.47
N GLY A 106 8.94 -5.94 -20.71
CA GLY A 106 8.91 -4.58 -21.23
C GLY A 106 7.51 -4.05 -21.57
N GLN A 107 6.50 -4.91 -21.63
CA GLN A 107 5.12 -4.49 -21.87
C GLN A 107 4.40 -4.10 -20.57
N ILE A 108 4.97 -4.42 -19.40
CA ILE A 108 4.35 -4.11 -18.11
C ILE A 108 4.26 -2.59 -17.94
N THR A 109 3.09 -2.10 -17.53
CA THR A 109 2.86 -0.68 -17.23
C THR A 109 2.16 -0.49 -15.90
N PHE A 110 2.57 0.54 -15.17
CA PHE A 110 1.98 0.98 -13.92
C PHE A 110 1.04 2.19 -14.15
N ASN A 111 0.42 2.31 -15.32
CA ASN A 111 -0.51 3.41 -15.57
C ASN A 111 -1.82 3.22 -14.79
N SER A 112 -2.24 4.25 -14.05
CA SER A 112 -3.47 4.30 -13.26
C SER A 112 -4.17 5.64 -13.51
N ALA A 113 -5.50 5.63 -13.58
CA ALA A 113 -6.29 6.86 -13.70
C ALA A 113 -6.11 7.80 -12.50
N ASN A 114 -5.84 7.24 -11.32
CA ASN A 114 -5.68 7.96 -10.04
C ASN A 114 -4.22 8.01 -9.56
N GLY A 115 -3.29 7.53 -10.38
CA GLY A 115 -1.88 7.40 -10.04
C GLY A 115 -0.99 8.19 -10.99
N PRO A 116 0.33 8.06 -10.83
CA PRO A 116 1.26 8.65 -11.77
C PRO A 116 1.12 7.95 -13.13
N LEU A 117 1.24 8.72 -14.20
CA LEU A 117 1.19 8.17 -15.55
C LEU A 117 2.52 7.48 -15.85
N TYR A 118 2.53 6.15 -15.82
CA TYR A 118 3.63 5.30 -16.27
C TYR A 118 3.27 4.69 -17.63
N ASP A 119 3.02 5.52 -18.63
CA ASP A 119 2.63 4.96 -19.93
C ASP A 119 3.86 4.38 -20.63
N VAL A 120 3.76 3.12 -21.02
CA VAL A 120 4.77 2.41 -21.80
C VAL A 120 4.13 2.14 -23.15
N ALA A 121 4.69 2.68 -24.22
CA ALA A 121 4.13 2.60 -25.57
C ALA A 121 3.91 1.17 -26.10
N GLN A 122 4.45 0.16 -25.40
CA GLN A 122 4.51 -1.24 -25.83
C GLN A 122 3.37 -2.10 -25.26
N CYS A 123 2.48 -1.55 -24.42
CA CYS A 123 1.34 -2.26 -23.86
C CYS A 123 0.14 -2.22 -24.83
N PRO A 124 -0.21 -3.33 -25.52
CA PRO A 124 -1.20 -3.31 -26.59
C PRO A 124 -2.65 -3.17 -26.10
N ASP A 125 -2.93 -3.53 -24.85
CA ASP A 125 -4.28 -3.58 -24.29
C ASP A 125 -4.28 -3.32 -22.76
N THR A 126 -5.39 -3.63 -22.07
CA THR A 126 -5.49 -3.45 -20.61
C THR A 126 -4.91 -4.62 -19.80
N GLY A 127 -4.52 -5.72 -20.45
CA GLY A 127 -4.01 -6.92 -19.81
C GLY A 127 -2.60 -6.74 -19.24
N CYS A 128 -1.78 -5.88 -19.84
CA CYS A 128 -0.44 -5.51 -19.40
C CYS A 128 -0.38 -4.40 -18.32
N LYS A 129 -1.54 -3.88 -17.90
CA LYS A 129 -1.64 -2.83 -16.87
C LYS A 129 -1.73 -3.45 -15.48
N VAL A 130 -0.74 -3.18 -14.63
CA VAL A 130 -0.70 -3.66 -13.23
C VAL A 130 -1.96 -3.20 -12.49
N TYR A 131 -2.35 -1.95 -12.66
CA TYR A 131 -3.51 -1.36 -11.98
C TYR A 131 -4.88 -1.73 -12.59
N ASN A 132 -4.91 -2.62 -13.58
CA ASN A 132 -6.14 -3.30 -14.01
C ASN A 132 -6.36 -4.61 -13.22
N LYS A 133 -5.31 -5.15 -12.59
CA LYS A 133 -5.39 -6.36 -11.74
C LYS A 133 -5.67 -6.02 -10.28
N ILE A 134 -5.24 -4.84 -9.83
CA ILE A 134 -5.46 -4.32 -8.48
C ILE A 134 -5.74 -2.82 -8.53
N PRO A 135 -6.54 -2.26 -7.62
CA PRO A 135 -6.72 -0.81 -7.54
C PRO A 135 -5.43 -0.13 -7.09
N TYR A 136 -5.16 1.08 -7.61
CA TYR A 136 -4.06 1.90 -7.09
C TYR A 136 -4.35 2.36 -5.66
N MET A 137 -3.51 1.96 -4.71
CA MET A 137 -3.55 2.43 -3.34
C MET A 137 -2.73 3.71 -3.20
N ILE A 138 -3.41 4.82 -2.91
CA ILE A 138 -2.75 6.07 -2.54
C ILE A 138 -2.17 5.90 -1.12
N PRO A 139 -0.86 6.10 -0.89
CA PRO A 139 -0.28 6.03 0.45
C PRO A 139 -0.97 7.00 1.42
N ASP A 140 -1.29 6.53 2.63
CA ASP A 140 -1.84 7.39 3.68
C ASP A 140 -0.75 8.37 4.13
N ILE A 141 -1.10 9.66 4.25
CA ILE A 141 -0.20 10.70 4.75
C ILE A 141 0.31 10.40 6.16
N LYS A 142 -0.44 9.63 6.96
CA LYS A 142 -0.03 9.18 8.28
C LYS A 142 1.20 8.26 8.23
N TRP A 143 1.45 7.60 7.10
CA TRP A 143 2.62 6.73 6.92
C TRP A 143 3.90 7.51 6.64
N LEU A 144 3.75 8.75 6.18
CA LEU A 144 4.81 9.53 5.59
C LEU A 144 5.30 10.63 6.52
N ASP A 145 6.57 10.97 6.41
CA ASP A 145 7.17 12.12 7.07
C ASP A 145 6.73 13.41 6.35
N THR A 146 5.81 14.14 6.97
CA THR A 146 5.22 15.37 6.41
C THR A 146 6.24 16.48 6.18
N SER A 147 7.42 16.43 6.83
CA SER A 147 8.52 17.37 6.53
C SER A 147 9.02 17.25 5.09
N GLN A 148 8.77 16.10 4.45
CA GLN A 148 9.15 15.79 3.07
C GLN A 148 8.00 15.98 2.06
N SER A 149 6.90 16.64 2.46
CA SER A 149 5.71 16.80 1.62
C SER A 149 5.95 17.56 0.30
N ALA A 150 6.98 18.40 0.23
CA ALA A 150 7.39 19.10 -0.98
C ALA A 150 8.37 18.30 -1.87
N SER A 151 8.83 17.12 -1.40
CA SER A 151 9.82 16.32 -2.10
C SER A 151 9.20 15.55 -3.27
N SER A 152 9.99 15.30 -4.32
CA SER A 152 9.56 14.50 -5.47
C SER A 152 9.14 13.11 -5.02
N ARG A 153 8.04 12.58 -5.57
CA ARG A 153 7.49 11.24 -5.27
C ARG A 153 6.96 11.06 -3.85
N TYR A 154 6.72 12.16 -3.15
CA TYR A 154 5.92 12.11 -1.93
C TYR A 154 4.52 11.60 -2.25
N LYS A 155 4.01 10.65 -1.44
CA LYS A 155 2.67 10.04 -1.60
C LYS A 155 2.48 9.27 -2.92
N GLU A 156 3.56 8.67 -3.42
CA GLU A 156 3.56 7.90 -4.67
C GLU A 156 4.25 6.54 -4.46
N TRP A 157 3.67 5.50 -5.05
CA TRP A 157 4.39 4.24 -5.30
C TRP A 157 5.25 4.40 -6.55
N PHE A 158 6.56 4.21 -6.40
CA PHE A 158 7.54 4.46 -7.44
C PHE A 158 8.14 3.15 -7.96
N ALA A 159 7.82 2.75 -9.20
CA ALA A 159 8.39 1.57 -9.83
C ALA A 159 9.58 1.93 -10.74
N THR A 160 10.66 1.14 -10.69
CA THR A 160 11.85 1.29 -11.54
C THR A 160 12.51 -0.06 -11.82
N ALA A 161 13.27 -0.15 -12.90
CA ALA A 161 14.01 -1.35 -13.30
C ALA A 161 15.51 -1.09 -13.50
N GLN A 162 16.05 -0.14 -12.73
CA GLN A 162 17.46 0.28 -12.83
C GLN A 162 18.31 -0.18 -11.65
N THR A 163 17.67 -0.75 -10.64
CA THR A 163 18.30 -1.07 -9.36
C THR A 163 18.36 -2.58 -9.23
N CYS A 164 19.46 -3.08 -8.69
CA CYS A 164 19.62 -4.49 -8.36
C CYS A 164 19.62 -4.70 -6.85
N VAL A 165 19.19 -5.89 -6.42
CA VAL A 165 19.35 -6.36 -5.04
C VAL A 165 20.31 -7.56 -5.03
N PRO A 166 21.53 -7.44 -4.49
CA PRO A 166 22.48 -8.54 -4.50
C PRO A 166 21.93 -9.77 -3.75
N GLY A 167 22.05 -10.94 -4.36
CA GLY A 167 21.52 -12.21 -3.86
C GLY A 167 20.06 -12.49 -4.25
N ILE A 168 19.42 -11.62 -5.04
CA ILE A 168 18.09 -11.83 -5.62
C ILE A 168 18.24 -11.99 -7.14
N GLY A 169 17.50 -12.94 -7.72
CA GLY A 169 17.60 -13.27 -9.15
C GLY A 169 19.00 -13.75 -9.56
N THR A 170 19.48 -13.27 -10.69
CA THR A 170 20.84 -13.40 -11.23
C THR A 170 21.80 -12.36 -10.64
N GLY A 171 21.30 -11.44 -9.79
CA GLY A 171 22.11 -10.42 -9.13
C GLY A 171 23.12 -10.98 -8.15
N GLY A 172 24.37 -11.14 -8.57
CA GLY A 172 25.50 -11.42 -7.67
C GLY A 172 25.97 -10.19 -6.88
N SER A 173 27.07 -10.34 -6.12
CA SER A 173 27.74 -9.23 -5.42
C SER A 173 28.19 -8.08 -6.34
N GLY A 174 28.31 -8.34 -7.64
CA GLY A 174 28.66 -7.37 -8.68
C GLY A 174 27.50 -6.82 -9.50
N CYS A 175 26.23 -7.02 -9.10
CA CYS A 175 25.06 -6.62 -9.90
C CYS A 175 25.01 -5.12 -10.26
N GLN A 176 25.76 -4.31 -9.51
CA GLN A 176 25.91 -2.88 -9.76
C GLN A 176 26.60 -2.60 -11.11
N SER A 177 27.59 -3.42 -11.45
CA SER A 177 28.41 -3.28 -12.66
C SER A 177 27.77 -3.93 -13.87
N ASP A 178 26.74 -4.75 -13.67
CA ASP A 178 25.97 -5.33 -14.75
C ASP A 178 24.98 -4.28 -15.30
N PRO A 179 25.09 -3.92 -16.59
CA PRO A 179 24.23 -2.92 -17.19
C PRO A 179 22.78 -3.40 -17.38
N ASN A 180 22.54 -4.72 -17.52
CA ASN A 180 21.26 -5.20 -18.07
C ASN A 180 20.71 -6.48 -17.40
N SER A 181 21.51 -7.51 -17.10
CA SER A 181 20.96 -8.81 -16.67
C SER A 181 20.53 -8.79 -15.22
N ALA A 182 21.32 -8.18 -14.34
CA ALA A 182 21.09 -8.20 -12.91
C ALA A 182 20.14 -7.11 -12.38
N LYS A 183 19.38 -6.41 -13.23
CA LYS A 183 18.45 -5.35 -12.79
C LYS A 183 17.08 -5.93 -12.51
N ASP A 184 16.50 -5.56 -11.37
CA ASP A 184 15.20 -6.05 -10.93
C ASP A 184 14.12 -4.98 -11.14
N LEU A 185 12.89 -5.41 -11.36
CA LEU A 185 11.73 -4.50 -11.29
C LEU A 185 11.36 -4.34 -9.83
N ILE A 186 11.58 -3.14 -9.29
CA ILE A 186 11.39 -2.82 -7.87
C ILE A 186 10.35 -1.71 -7.75
N VAL A 187 9.48 -1.83 -6.76
CA VAL A 187 8.64 -0.71 -6.31
C VAL A 187 9.16 -0.16 -4.99
N PHE A 188 9.12 1.16 -4.86
CA PHE A 188 9.50 1.91 -3.69
C PHE A 188 8.33 2.71 -3.13
N LEU A 189 8.35 2.90 -1.82
CA LEU A 189 7.56 3.90 -1.11
C LEU A 189 8.50 4.76 -0.28
N LEU A 190 8.67 6.02 -0.69
CA LEU A 190 9.63 6.95 -0.10
C LEU A 190 9.03 7.72 1.08
N TYR A 191 9.91 8.27 1.91
CA TYR A 191 9.58 9.19 3.01
C TYR A 191 8.70 8.56 4.09
N LEU A 192 8.90 7.28 4.39
CA LEU A 192 8.21 6.64 5.50
C LEU A 192 8.67 7.24 6.84
N LYS A 193 7.76 7.22 7.82
CA LYS A 193 8.15 7.46 9.21
C LYS A 193 9.03 6.32 9.72
N LYS A 194 9.95 6.68 10.61
CA LYS A 194 10.92 5.76 11.21
C LYS A 194 10.25 4.57 11.91
N ASP A 195 9.23 4.82 12.72
CA ASP A 195 8.51 3.79 13.48
C ASP A 195 7.85 2.75 12.57
N ILE A 196 7.26 3.19 11.47
CA ILE A 196 6.68 2.31 10.43
C ILE A 196 7.77 1.50 9.74
N CYS A 197 8.89 2.15 9.38
CA CYS A 197 10.02 1.47 8.75
C CYS A 197 10.58 0.32 9.62
N MET A 198 10.75 0.57 10.91
CA MET A 198 11.22 -0.43 11.86
C MET A 198 10.22 -1.58 12.04
N GLU A 199 8.91 -1.28 12.10
CA GLU A 199 7.88 -2.32 12.25
C GLU A 199 7.73 -3.17 10.98
N ILE A 200 7.95 -2.60 9.78
CA ILE A 200 8.09 -3.36 8.53
C ILE A 200 9.24 -4.35 8.63
N ASN A 201 10.43 -3.89 9.01
CA ASN A 201 11.61 -4.76 9.11
C ASN A 201 11.41 -5.88 10.14
N LYS A 202 10.82 -5.56 11.28
CA LYS A 202 10.44 -6.54 12.30
C LYS A 202 9.46 -7.59 11.75
N SER A 203 8.45 -7.17 11.00
CA SER A 203 7.48 -8.08 10.37
C SER A 203 8.12 -8.98 9.30
N LEU A 204 9.22 -8.52 8.68
CA LEU A 204 9.99 -9.25 7.66
C LEU A 204 11.20 -10.01 8.24
N ASN A 205 11.38 -10.04 9.57
CA ASN A 205 12.55 -10.61 10.25
C ASN A 205 13.89 -10.04 9.75
N ILE A 206 13.90 -8.76 9.39
CA ILE A 206 15.10 -8.01 9.02
C ILE A 206 15.66 -7.35 10.28
N PRO A 207 16.94 -7.59 10.64
CA PRO A 207 17.54 -6.98 11.81
C PRO A 207 17.65 -5.47 11.63
N ASN A 208 17.24 -4.71 12.66
CA ASN A 208 17.45 -3.28 12.75
C ASN A 208 18.81 -2.99 13.42
N ASN A 209 19.40 -1.83 13.15
CA ASN A 209 20.65 -1.38 13.75
C ASN A 209 20.39 -0.66 15.09
N GLY A 210 20.05 -1.45 16.12
CA GLY A 210 19.60 -0.92 17.40
C GLY A 210 18.25 -0.23 17.25
N ASP A 211 18.20 1.06 17.56
CA ASP A 211 16.98 1.89 17.47
C ASP A 211 16.76 2.49 16.08
N ASP A 212 17.46 2.02 15.04
CA ASP A 212 17.34 2.56 13.68
C ASP A 212 17.23 1.48 12.60
N ALA A 213 16.61 1.83 11.46
CA ALA A 213 16.55 0.93 10.30
C ALA A 213 17.95 0.73 9.70
N PRO A 214 18.21 -0.39 9.01
CA PRO A 214 19.46 -0.57 8.27
C PRO A 214 19.69 0.55 7.29
N SER A 215 20.91 1.08 7.29
CA SER A 215 21.29 2.15 6.37
C SER A 215 21.60 1.62 4.99
N GLN A 216 21.18 2.34 3.97
CA GLN A 216 21.60 2.10 2.62
C GLN A 216 23.09 2.46 2.47
N SER A 217 23.99 1.47 2.51
CA SER A 217 25.42 1.65 2.29
C SER A 217 25.76 1.67 0.79
N GLY A 218 26.72 2.52 0.40
CA GLY A 218 27.30 2.52 -0.94
C GLY A 218 26.55 3.38 -1.96
N SER A 219 26.55 2.93 -3.22
CA SER A 219 25.94 3.64 -4.34
C SER A 219 24.43 3.83 -4.13
N SER A 220 23.88 4.95 -4.62
CA SER A 220 22.45 5.24 -4.41
C SER A 220 21.56 4.14 -5.02
N ALA A 221 20.56 3.66 -4.28
CA ALA A 221 19.48 2.79 -4.74
C ALA A 221 18.60 3.49 -5.78
N PHE A 222 18.76 4.80 -5.93
CA PHE A 222 17.97 5.66 -6.78
C PHE A 222 18.82 6.36 -7.84
N HIS A 223 18.23 6.56 -9.00
CA HIS A 223 18.69 7.56 -9.95
C HIS A 223 18.31 8.96 -9.43
N THR A 224 19.16 9.97 -9.66
CA THR A 224 18.94 11.37 -9.20
C THR A 224 17.64 11.97 -9.72
N THR A 225 17.11 11.44 -10.82
CA THR A 225 15.88 11.90 -11.48
C THR A 225 14.66 11.02 -11.18
N TYR A 226 14.77 10.00 -10.31
CA TYR A 226 13.71 9.02 -10.07
C TYR A 226 13.13 8.43 -11.38
N GLN A 227 14.00 7.83 -12.20
CA GLN A 227 13.58 7.27 -13.48
C GLN A 227 12.57 6.15 -13.26
N ARG A 228 11.36 6.40 -13.76
CA ARG A 228 10.24 5.46 -13.72
C ARG A 228 10.52 4.28 -14.64
N PHE A 229 9.93 3.13 -14.32
CA PHE A 229 9.93 2.01 -15.25
C PHE A 229 9.22 2.40 -16.55
N GLY A 230 9.95 2.29 -17.66
CA GLY A 230 9.49 2.67 -19.00
C GLY A 230 9.45 1.50 -19.97
N GLY A 231 9.33 0.26 -19.48
CA GLY A 231 9.31 -0.94 -20.33
C GLY A 231 10.68 -1.54 -20.66
N GLY A 232 11.73 -1.13 -19.95
CA GLY A 232 13.07 -1.67 -20.15
C GLY A 232 13.90 -1.66 -18.87
N PHE A 233 14.80 -2.64 -18.78
CA PHE A 233 15.81 -2.76 -17.73
C PHE A 233 17.07 -1.99 -18.11
N ILE A 234 16.87 -0.72 -18.49
CA ILE A 234 17.93 0.14 -18.98
C ILE A 234 18.34 1.04 -17.81
N GLY A 235 19.56 0.87 -17.30
CA GLY A 235 20.09 1.71 -16.23
C GLY A 235 21.57 2.00 -16.43
N SER A 236 21.99 3.21 -16.06
CA SER A 236 23.41 3.50 -15.83
C SER A 236 23.90 2.60 -14.68
N SER A 237 25.06 1.99 -14.87
CA SER A 237 25.72 1.14 -13.87
C SER A 237 25.77 1.81 -12.50
N GLY A 238 25.62 1.03 -11.43
CA GLY A 238 25.90 1.45 -10.06
C GLY A 238 24.71 1.61 -9.12
N LYS A 239 23.47 1.25 -9.47
CA LYS A 239 22.34 1.33 -8.52
C LYS A 239 22.08 0.01 -7.81
N VAL A 240 22.19 0.03 -6.48
CA VAL A 240 22.15 -1.17 -5.63
C VAL A 240 21.36 -0.86 -4.37
N ILE A 241 20.47 -1.78 -4.00
CA ILE A 241 19.99 -1.86 -2.62
C ILE A 241 20.91 -2.83 -1.90
N PRO A 242 21.63 -2.45 -0.84
CA PRO A 242 22.51 -3.38 -0.15
C PRO A 242 21.69 -4.60 0.28
N ALA A 243 22.30 -5.79 0.19
CA ALA A 243 21.66 -7.04 0.53
C ALA A 243 21.40 -7.10 2.03
N VAL A 244 20.31 -6.47 2.48
CA VAL A 244 19.84 -6.60 3.84
C VAL A 244 19.17 -7.96 3.95
N SER A 245 19.93 -8.93 4.44
CA SER A 245 19.51 -10.32 4.63
C SER A 245 19.04 -11.05 3.36
N ARG A 246 19.51 -10.65 2.17
CA ARG A 246 19.03 -11.20 0.88
C ARG A 246 17.50 -11.18 0.78
N ALA A 247 16.87 -10.16 1.34
CA ALA A 247 15.42 -10.03 1.33
C ALA A 247 14.94 -9.39 0.02
N SER A 248 13.85 -9.89 -0.55
CA SER A 248 13.18 -9.27 -1.71
C SER A 248 12.42 -7.99 -1.34
N SER A 249 12.36 -7.63 -0.07
CA SER A 249 11.68 -6.44 0.43
C SER A 249 12.26 -6.04 1.77
N GLY A 250 12.19 -4.75 2.09
CA GLY A 250 12.62 -4.23 3.38
C GLY A 250 12.46 -2.72 3.45
N CYS A 251 12.75 -2.17 4.61
CA CYS A 251 12.78 -0.74 4.81
C CYS A 251 14.18 -0.28 5.25
N LEU A 252 14.68 0.77 4.61
CA LEU A 252 16.04 1.26 4.78
C LEU A 252 16.04 2.77 5.06
N LYS A 253 17.09 3.20 5.75
CA LYS A 253 17.43 4.61 5.91
C LYS A 253 18.32 5.07 4.74
N SER A 254 17.93 6.15 4.06
CA SER A 254 18.76 6.76 3.01
C SER A 254 19.96 7.46 3.63
N LEU A 255 21.14 7.18 3.08
CA LEU A 255 22.37 7.96 3.31
C LEU A 255 22.73 8.82 2.09
N SER A 256 21.88 8.87 1.08
CA SER A 256 22.13 9.58 -0.17
C SER A 256 21.47 10.96 -0.20
N SER A 257 21.71 11.74 -1.24
CA SER A 257 20.99 13.00 -1.48
C SER A 257 19.60 12.79 -2.11
N THR A 258 19.29 11.58 -2.56
CA THR A 258 18.06 11.28 -3.30
C THR A 258 17.58 9.86 -2.97
N PRO A 259 16.64 9.70 -2.03
CA PRO A 259 15.99 10.73 -1.21
C PRO A 259 16.96 11.33 -0.17
N PRO A 260 16.68 12.52 0.41
CA PRO A 260 17.57 13.18 1.36
C PRO A 260 18.03 12.27 2.50
N SER A 261 19.27 12.49 2.96
CA SER A 261 19.86 11.69 4.02
C SER A 261 19.01 11.75 5.30
N GLY A 262 18.83 10.62 5.96
CA GLY A 262 18.00 10.48 7.16
C GLY A 262 16.53 10.18 6.89
N THR A 263 16.09 10.17 5.63
CA THR A 263 14.74 9.70 5.26
C THR A 263 14.68 8.17 5.19
N TYR A 264 13.47 7.60 5.32
CA TYR A 264 13.26 6.15 5.25
C TYR A 264 12.46 5.79 4.02
N PHE A 265 12.74 4.64 3.43
CA PHE A 265 12.01 4.14 2.28
C PHE A 265 11.83 2.63 2.36
N PHE A 266 10.69 2.17 1.89
CA PHE A 266 10.40 0.76 1.67
C PHE A 266 10.69 0.38 0.22
N TYR A 267 11.18 -0.84 0.00
CA TYR A 267 11.31 -1.43 -1.33
C TYR A 267 10.70 -2.83 -1.35
N LYS A 268 10.22 -3.23 -2.53
CA LYS A 268 9.79 -4.59 -2.85
C LYS A 268 10.19 -4.91 -4.28
N VAL A 269 10.94 -6.00 -4.45
CA VAL A 269 11.21 -6.61 -5.75
C VAL A 269 9.91 -7.26 -6.24
N LEU A 270 9.43 -6.81 -7.40
CA LEU A 270 8.22 -7.32 -8.06
C LEU A 270 8.56 -8.40 -9.11
N LEU A 271 9.71 -8.24 -9.76
CA LEU A 271 10.28 -9.22 -10.67
C LEU A 271 11.79 -9.21 -10.50
N ALA A 272 12.32 -10.34 -10.02
CA ALA A 272 13.75 -10.60 -9.97
C ALA A 272 14.22 -11.15 -11.33
N ARG A 273 15.35 -10.69 -11.83
CA ARG A 273 15.96 -11.19 -13.08
C ARG A 273 17.24 -11.93 -12.82
#